data_AF-A0AAE4QX89-F1
#
_entry.id   AF-A0AAE4QX89-F1
#
_cell.length_a   1.000
_cell.length_b   1.000
_cell.length_c   1.000
_cell.angle_alpha   90.00
_cell.angle_beta   90.00
_cell.angle_gamma   90.00
#
_symmetry.space_group_name_H-M   'P 1'
#
loop_
_entity.id
_entity.type
_entity.pdbx_description
1 polymer ?
#
loop_
_entity_poly.entity_id
_entity_poly.type
_entity_poly.pdbx_seq_one_letter_code
_entity_poly.pdbx_strand_id
1 'polypeptide(L)' 'MLWTEDAPTHCPYGHELGPDRVLVGWDAGRSGSLDHGHRVHICRQCGTIMSWTPISRLE' A
#
# COMPACT_ATOMS: atom_id res chain seq x y z
N MET A 1 -13.58 1.80 18.76
CA MET A 1 -13.63 1.38 17.35
C MET A 1 -12.20 1.24 16.88
N LEU A 2 -11.69 0.00 16.77
CA LEU A 2 -10.39 -0.27 16.17
C LEU A 2 -10.61 -0.38 14.65
N TRP A 3 -10.10 0.59 13.90
CA TRP A 3 -10.07 0.51 12.44
C TRP A 3 -8.89 -0.38 12.07
N THR A 4 -9.17 -1.62 11.66
CA THR A 4 -8.14 -2.55 11.18
C THR A 4 -8.17 -2.50 9.66
N GLU A 5 -7.16 -1.88 9.06
CA GLU A 5 -6.97 -1.87 7.61
C GLU A 5 -6.33 -3.20 7.18
N ASP A 6 -6.90 -3.91 6.20
CA ASP A 6 -6.32 -5.16 5.68
C ASP A 6 -5.08 -4.82 4.84
N ALA A 7 -3.90 -4.96 5.44
CA ALA A 7 -2.63 -4.74 4.78
C ALA A 7 -2.22 -5.99 3.98
N PRO A 8 -1.74 -5.83 2.73
CA PRO A 8 -1.31 -6.97 1.93
C PRO A 8 -0.13 -7.68 2.60
N THR A 9 -0.20 -8.99 2.69
CA THR A 9 0.86 -9.83 3.29
C THR A 9 1.89 -10.28 2.27
N HIS A 10 1.58 -10.19 0.96
CA HIS A 10 2.47 -10.60 -0.12
C HIS A 10 2.39 -9.63 -1.30
N CYS A 11 3.50 -9.47 -2.01
CA CYS A 11 3.50 -8.77 -3.29
C CYS A 11 2.99 -9.69 -4.42
N PRO A 12 2.59 -9.16 -5.60
CA PRO A 12 2.15 -9.95 -6.76
C PRO A 12 3.15 -11.01 -7.25
N TYR A 13 4.41 -10.91 -6.84
CA TYR A 13 5.49 -11.86 -7.18
C TYR A 13 5.76 -12.88 -6.07
N GLY A 14 5.00 -12.87 -4.98
CA GLY A 14 5.09 -13.85 -3.89
C GLY A 14 6.08 -13.50 -2.77
N HIS A 15 6.68 -12.32 -2.75
CA HIS A 15 7.53 -11.90 -1.62
C HIS A 15 6.68 -11.50 -0.42
N GLU A 16 7.08 -11.95 0.78
CA GLU A 16 6.44 -11.57 2.04
C GLU A 16 6.57 -10.06 2.29
N LEU A 17 5.45 -9.43 2.62
CA LEU A 17 5.35 -8.05 3.06
C LEU A 17 5.17 -8.00 4.58
N GLY A 18 5.67 -6.94 5.19
CA GLY A 18 5.62 -6.76 6.64
C GLY A 18 6.57 -5.65 7.08
N PRO A 19 6.72 -5.47 8.40
CA PRO A 19 7.64 -4.48 8.95
C PRO A 19 9.03 -4.62 8.34
N ASP A 20 9.64 -3.50 7.96
CA ASP A 20 10.94 -3.42 7.26
C ASP A 20 11.00 -4.04 5.85
N ARG A 21 9.98 -4.79 5.40
CA ARG A 21 9.91 -5.42 4.06
C ARG A 21 9.05 -4.66 3.06
N VAL A 22 8.19 -3.77 3.53
CA VAL A 22 7.37 -2.87 2.72
C VAL A 22 7.70 -1.42 3.05
N LEU A 23 7.81 -0.57 2.02
CA LEU A 23 7.78 0.88 2.19
C LEU A 23 6.36 1.39 1.93
N VAL A 24 5.90 2.31 2.75
CA VAL A 24 4.61 2.99 2.57
C VAL A 24 4.90 4.36 1.98
N GLY A 25 4.29 4.66 0.84
CA GLY A 25 4.44 5.93 0.13
C GLY A 25 3.10 6.57 -0.23
N TRP A 26 3.19 7.74 -0.84
CA TRP A 26 2.06 8.47 -1.41
C TRP A 26 2.33 8.74 -2.89
N ASP A 27 1.45 8.26 -3.76
CA ASP A 27 1.51 8.55 -5.19
C ASP A 27 0.50 9.64 -5.53
N ALA A 28 0.97 10.79 -6.03
CA ALA A 28 0.13 11.94 -6.37
C ALA A 28 -0.70 11.75 -7.66
N GLY A 29 -0.63 10.57 -8.29
CA GLY A 29 -1.27 10.28 -9.57
C GLY A 29 -0.76 11.15 -10.73
N ARG A 30 -1.45 11.07 -11.87
CA ARG A 30 -1.09 11.84 -13.08
C ARG A 30 -1.26 13.36 -12.93
N SER A 31 -2.11 13.79 -12.00
CA SER A 31 -2.42 15.20 -11.77
C SER A 31 -1.28 15.95 -11.09
N GLY A 32 -0.35 15.25 -10.42
CA GLY A 32 0.71 15.84 -9.60
C GLY A 32 0.19 16.59 -8.36
N SER A 33 -1.12 16.56 -8.10
CA SER A 33 -1.75 17.16 -6.93
C SER A 33 -1.69 16.17 -5.78
N LEU A 34 -1.07 16.60 -4.68
CA LEU A 34 -0.96 15.80 -3.47
C LEU A 34 -2.34 15.49 -2.85
N ASP A 35 -3.34 16.34 -3.10
CA ASP A 35 -4.71 16.23 -2.60
C ASP A 35 -5.51 15.07 -3.22
N HIS A 36 -5.08 14.57 -4.39
CA HIS A 36 -5.74 13.49 -5.12
C HIS A 36 -4.89 12.22 -5.21
N GLY A 37 -3.83 12.16 -4.41
CA GLY A 37 -2.97 10.99 -4.37
C GLY A 37 -3.61 9.80 -3.67
N HIS A 38 -2.92 8.67 -3.72
CA HIS A 38 -3.30 7.46 -3.01
C HIS A 38 -2.09 6.83 -2.32
N ARG A 39 -2.35 6.10 -1.23
CA ARG A 39 -1.32 5.33 -0.54
C ARG A 39 -0.85 4.20 -1.45
N VAL A 40 0.46 4.01 -1.52
CA VAL A 40 1.09 2.90 -2.23
C VAL A 40 1.97 2.10 -1.29
N HIS A 41 2.06 0.80 -1.55
CA HIS A 41 2.97 -0.11 -0.89
C HIS A 41 4.05 -0.53 -1.88
N ILE A 42 5.31 -0.49 -1.46
CA ILE A 42 6.45 -0.83 -2.30
C ILE A 42 7.16 -2.03 -1.66
N CYS A 43 7.25 -3.13 -2.40
CA CYS A 43 8.01 -4.29 -1.96
C CYS A 43 9.50 -3.95 -1.97
N ARG A 44 10.19 -4.04 -0.82
CA ARG A 44 11.64 -3.75 -0.78
C ARG A 44 12.49 -4.78 -1.51
N GLN A 45 11.98 -6.00 -1.67
CA GLN A 45 12.73 -7.08 -2.32
C GLN A 45 12.78 -6.94 -3.85
N CYS A 46 11.67 -6.56 -4.50
CA CYS A 46 11.63 -6.45 -5.96
C CYS A 46 11.27 -5.06 -6.50
N GLY A 47 10.97 -4.09 -5.63
CA GLY A 47 10.62 -2.73 -6.02
C GLY A 47 9.22 -2.57 -6.61
N THR A 48 8.40 -3.62 -6.63
CA THR A 48 7.05 -3.52 -7.20
C THR A 48 6.20 -2.54 -6.40
N ILE A 49 5.49 -1.66 -7.12
CA ILE A 49 4.60 -0.65 -6.55
C ILE A 49 3.18 -1.19 -6.64
N MET A 50 2.50 -1.21 -5.50
CA MET A 50 1.14 -1.70 -5.36
C MET A 50 0.27 -0.55 -4.89
N SER A 51 -0.66 -0.11 -5.75
CA SER A 51 -1.72 0.82 -5.35
C SER A 51 -2.57 0.16 -4.28
N TRP A 52 -2.73 0.84 -3.15
CA TRP A 52 -3.49 0.29 -2.03
C TRP A 52 -4.79 1.06 -1.84
N THR A 53 -5.88 0.33 -1.97
CA THR A 53 -7.22 0.83 -1.67
C THR A 53 -7.68 0.16 -0.37
N PRO A 54 -7.91 0.93 0.72
CA PRO A 54 -8.45 0.35 1.95
C PRO A 54 -9.78 -0.33 1.64
N ILE A 55 -9.86 -1.64 1.85
CA ILE A 55 -11.14 -2.32 1.96
C ILE A 55 -11.58 -2.12 3.42
N SER A 56 -12.27 -1.02 3.68
CA SER A 56 -12.83 -0.76 5.01
C SER A 56 -13.95 -1.78 5.26
N ARG A 57 -13.71 -2.77 6.14
CA ARG A 57 -14.77 -3.64 6.65
C ARG A 57 -15.32 -3.00 7.92
N LEU A 58 -16.55 -2.47 7.85
CA LEU A 58 -17.32 -2.09 9.03
C LEU A 58 -17.74 -3.38 9.76
N GLU A 59 -17.17 -3.63 10.93
CA GLU A 59 -17.61 -4.67 11.88
C GLU A 59 -18.39 -4.08 13.03
#